data_AF-G5J6Y0-F1
#
_entry.id   AF-G5J6Y0-F1
#
_cell.length_a   1.000
_cell.length_b   1.000
_cell.length_c   1.000
_cell.angle_alpha   90.00
_cell.angle_beta   90.00
_cell.angle_gamma   90.00
#
_symmetry.space_group_name_H-M   'P 1'
#
loop_
_entity.id
_entity.type
_entity.pdbx_description
1 polymer ?
#
loop_
_entity_poly.entity_id
_entity_poly.type
_entity_poly.pdbx_seq_one_letter_code
_entity_poly.pdbx_strand_id
1 'polypeptide(L)'
;MSTIIDSAKQRQFQSFDKIDHLEFIPGSDENDIETIIRGVYKQVLGNAHLMESERLISLESQVKGGEISVREFVRQVAYSQLYRSLFFETCPRYRSIELNFKHLLGRAPNDYSETFHHSQILDDGGWFAEIDSYIDSDEYQDNFGENIVPYCRGYQTQTGQTLLGFTNMFTLLPSVSTSDKASSSDNNSLLNKAIIYNNPGGNAPVQDVKALIAQALNPAATALSLFKYYQNDELIALKEECSQQEQEIERLQKQLADLQPGGFLGGLALSKFPSSNANQVPERTFVTAISVPSSLERTEEPSGDTLSWQRRRDLNAEEISKLQEKIKDARRLAVIGNARLNKWRNRYSSIR
;
A
#
# COMPACT_ATOMS: atom_id res chain seq x y z
N MET A 1 -1.77 10.53 1.92
CA MET A 1 -2.34 9.23 1.46
C MET A 1 -2.32 8.08 2.49
N SER A 2 -2.11 8.30 3.79
CA SER A 2 -1.89 7.23 4.78
C SER A 2 -3.14 6.60 5.38
N THR A 3 -4.20 7.36 5.61
CA THR A 3 -5.52 6.81 5.99
C THR A 3 -6.01 5.81 4.95
N ILE A 4 -5.62 5.98 3.68
CA ILE A 4 -5.94 5.08 2.56
C ILE A 4 -5.15 3.77 2.65
N ILE A 5 -3.93 3.75 3.19
CA ILE A 5 -3.07 2.53 3.28
C ILE A 5 -3.54 1.63 4.43
N ASP A 6 -3.83 2.20 5.61
CA ASP A 6 -4.44 1.45 6.72
C ASP A 6 -5.87 1.03 6.39
N SER A 7 -6.64 1.90 5.73
CA SER A 7 -7.92 1.51 5.14
C SER A 7 -7.77 0.43 4.08
N ALA A 8 -6.68 0.40 3.30
CA ALA A 8 -6.47 -0.59 2.24
C ALA A 8 -6.17 -1.97 2.83
N LYS A 9 -5.30 -2.05 3.85
CA LYS A 9 -5.07 -3.31 4.58
C LYS A 9 -6.35 -3.78 5.27
N GLN A 10 -7.06 -2.90 5.97
CA GLN A 10 -8.36 -3.24 6.58
C GLN A 10 -9.41 -3.67 5.53
N ARG A 11 -9.50 -2.99 4.38
CA ARG A 11 -10.42 -3.34 3.27
C ARG A 11 -10.05 -4.66 2.58
N GLN A 12 -8.76 -5.00 2.51
CA GLN A 12 -8.31 -6.27 1.96
C GLN A 12 -8.82 -7.45 2.80
N PHE A 13 -8.81 -7.34 4.13
CA PHE A 13 -9.31 -8.42 4.98
C PHE A 13 -10.83 -8.43 5.13
N GLN A 14 -11.49 -7.27 5.08
CA GLN A 14 -12.95 -7.20 4.95
C GLN A 14 -13.49 -7.91 3.70
N SER A 15 -12.65 -8.15 2.68
CA SER A 15 -13.05 -8.96 1.54
C SER A 15 -13.19 -10.43 1.89
N PHE A 16 -12.39 -10.96 2.82
CA PHE A 16 -12.54 -12.33 3.32
C PHE A 16 -13.77 -12.52 4.19
N ASP A 17 -14.11 -11.53 5.02
CA ASP A 17 -15.34 -11.56 5.85
C ASP A 17 -16.63 -11.58 5.01
N LYS A 18 -16.57 -11.16 3.75
CA LYS A 18 -17.71 -11.10 2.82
C LYS A 18 -17.82 -12.29 1.88
N ILE A 19 -16.85 -13.20 1.88
CA ILE A 19 -16.89 -14.39 1.03
C ILE A 19 -17.75 -15.43 1.74
N ASP A 20 -18.96 -15.64 1.24
CA ASP A 20 -19.76 -16.81 1.62
C ASP A 20 -18.96 -18.08 1.31
N HIS A 21 -18.98 -19.03 2.25
CA HIS A 21 -18.28 -20.30 2.08
C HIS A 21 -18.86 -21.04 0.88
N LEU A 22 -17.98 -21.53 0.01
CA LEU A 22 -18.40 -22.33 -1.14
C LEU A 22 -18.70 -23.75 -0.65
N GLU A 23 -19.98 -24.06 -0.51
CA GLU A 23 -20.46 -25.37 -0.10
C GLU A 23 -21.02 -26.13 -1.30
N PHE A 24 -20.63 -27.40 -1.42
CA PHE A 24 -21.23 -28.30 -2.40
C PHE A 24 -22.55 -28.86 -1.88
N ILE A 25 -23.64 -28.52 -2.57
CA ILE A 25 -24.98 -29.04 -2.30
C ILE A 25 -25.34 -30.05 -3.39
N PRO A 26 -25.79 -31.27 -3.05
CA PRO A 26 -26.18 -32.25 -4.06
C PRO A 26 -27.37 -31.73 -4.87
N GLY A 27 -27.22 -31.65 -6.19
CA GLY A 27 -28.25 -31.11 -7.10
C GLY A 27 -28.11 -29.63 -7.42
N SER A 28 -27.00 -28.98 -7.06
CA SER A 28 -26.64 -27.63 -7.49
C SER A 28 -26.52 -27.50 -9.02
N ASP A 29 -26.66 -26.26 -9.52
CA ASP A 29 -26.45 -25.94 -10.92
C ASP A 29 -24.99 -26.16 -11.35
N GLU A 30 -24.79 -26.53 -12.62
CA GLU A 30 -23.45 -26.77 -13.20
C GLU A 30 -22.50 -25.56 -13.03
N ASN A 31 -23.04 -24.33 -13.06
CA ASN A 31 -22.28 -23.10 -12.86
C ASN A 31 -21.75 -22.95 -11.41
N ASP A 32 -22.50 -23.46 -10.43
CA ASP A 32 -22.11 -23.43 -9.02
C ASP A 32 -20.99 -24.44 -8.78
N ILE A 33 -21.11 -25.63 -9.38
CA ILE A 33 -20.07 -26.66 -9.35
C ILE A 33 -18.77 -26.14 -9.99
N GLU A 34 -18.85 -25.46 -11.14
CA GLU A 34 -17.68 -24.84 -11.76
C GLU A 34 -17.05 -23.76 -10.87
N THR A 35 -17.88 -23.00 -10.15
CA THR A 35 -17.40 -22.00 -9.19
C THR A 35 -16.67 -22.66 -8.00
N ILE A 36 -17.17 -23.79 -7.51
CA ILE A 36 -16.51 -24.61 -6.47
C ILE A 36 -15.18 -25.14 -6.97
N ILE A 37 -15.14 -25.73 -8.17
CA ILE A 37 -13.91 -26.25 -8.79
C ILE A 37 -12.85 -25.15 -8.90
N ARG A 38 -13.24 -23.97 -9.41
CA ARG A 38 -12.35 -22.81 -9.50
C ARG A 38 -11.90 -22.31 -8.13
N GLY A 39 -12.80 -22.34 -7.13
CA GLY A 39 -12.50 -22.00 -5.75
C GLY A 39 -11.43 -22.91 -5.15
N VAL A 40 -11.56 -24.23 -5.35
CA VAL A 40 -10.58 -25.23 -4.90
C VAL A 40 -9.23 -24.99 -5.55
N TYR A 41 -9.17 -24.83 -6.88
CA TYR A 41 -7.89 -24.54 -7.54
C TYR A 41 -7.27 -23.24 -7.03
N LYS A 42 -8.06 -22.18 -6.84
CA LYS A 42 -7.56 -20.90 -6.35
C LYS A 42 -6.98 -21.03 -4.94
N GLN A 43 -7.65 -21.77 -4.05
CA GLN A 43 -7.20 -21.97 -2.68
C GLN A 43 -5.98 -22.89 -2.61
N VAL A 44 -6.11 -24.10 -3.15
CA VAL A 44 -5.11 -25.16 -3.02
C VAL A 44 -3.85 -24.79 -3.78
N LEU A 45 -3.96 -24.13 -4.94
CA LEU A 45 -2.78 -23.69 -5.71
C LEU A 45 -2.31 -22.28 -5.36
N GLY A 46 -2.75 -21.69 -4.25
CA GLY A 46 -2.18 -20.43 -3.79
C GLY A 46 -2.35 -19.28 -4.77
N ASN A 47 -3.50 -19.22 -5.44
CA ASN A 47 -3.81 -18.25 -6.50
C ASN A 47 -2.82 -18.29 -7.69
N ALA A 48 -2.30 -19.48 -8.00
CA ALA A 48 -1.53 -19.69 -9.23
C ALA A 48 -2.43 -19.56 -10.47
N HIS A 49 -1.91 -18.93 -11.52
CA HIS A 49 -2.59 -18.83 -12.80
C HIS A 49 -2.39 -20.13 -13.58
N LEU A 50 -3.43 -20.97 -13.59
CA LEU A 50 -3.48 -22.20 -14.36
C LEU A 50 -3.77 -21.93 -15.83
N MET A 51 -3.08 -22.65 -16.70
CA MET A 51 -3.45 -22.74 -18.13
C MET A 51 -4.49 -23.85 -18.33
N GLU A 52 -5.27 -23.77 -19.41
CA GLU A 52 -6.30 -24.77 -19.72
C GLU A 52 -5.72 -26.19 -19.85
N SER A 53 -4.49 -26.32 -20.33
CA SER A 53 -3.78 -27.60 -20.48
C SER A 53 -3.34 -28.24 -19.17
N GLU A 54 -3.25 -27.47 -18.09
CA GLU A 54 -2.78 -27.92 -16.77
C GLU A 54 -3.94 -28.38 -15.88
N ARG A 55 -5.19 -28.12 -16.30
CA ARG A 55 -6.39 -28.50 -15.56
C ARG A 55 -6.59 -30.01 -15.50
N LEU A 56 -7.04 -30.50 -14.36
CA LEU A 56 -7.25 -31.92 -14.09
C LEU A 56 -8.67 -32.35 -14.50
N ILE A 57 -8.93 -32.39 -15.82
CA ILE A 57 -10.26 -32.62 -16.41
C ILE A 57 -10.95 -33.89 -15.89
N SER A 58 -10.18 -34.95 -15.65
CA SER A 58 -10.73 -36.21 -15.11
C SER A 58 -11.33 -36.03 -13.72
N LEU A 59 -10.64 -35.29 -12.83
CA LEU A 59 -11.11 -35.04 -11.47
C LEU A 59 -12.30 -34.09 -11.47
N GLU A 60 -12.28 -33.06 -12.32
CA GLU A 60 -13.41 -32.14 -12.50
C GLU A 60 -14.69 -32.88 -12.92
N SER A 61 -14.56 -33.87 -13.80
CA SER A 61 -15.70 -34.69 -14.24
C SER A 61 -16.27 -35.55 -13.10
N GLN A 62 -15.41 -36.07 -12.21
CA GLN A 62 -15.84 -36.86 -11.05
C GLN A 62 -16.59 -36.00 -10.02
N VAL A 63 -16.14 -34.76 -9.80
CA VAL A 63 -16.86 -33.79 -8.93
C VAL A 63 -18.23 -33.45 -9.52
N LYS A 64 -18.29 -33.17 -10.82
CA LYS A 64 -19.54 -32.87 -11.53
C LYS A 64 -20.53 -34.04 -11.48
N GLY A 65 -20.02 -35.27 -11.58
CA GLY A 65 -20.81 -36.49 -11.42
C GLY A 65 -21.25 -36.79 -9.99
N GLY A 66 -20.71 -36.07 -8.99
CA GLY A 66 -20.96 -36.34 -7.57
C GLY A 66 -20.34 -37.66 -7.08
N GLU A 67 -19.35 -38.21 -7.80
CA GLU A 67 -18.66 -39.45 -7.42
C GLU A 67 -17.70 -39.23 -6.26
N ILE A 68 -17.13 -38.01 -6.16
CA ILE A 68 -16.18 -37.61 -5.12
C ILE A 68 -16.68 -36.37 -4.38
N SER A 69 -16.37 -36.29 -3.07
CA SER A 69 -16.65 -35.10 -2.26
C SER A 69 -15.65 -33.98 -2.54
N VAL A 70 -15.93 -32.77 -2.06
CA VAL A 70 -15.00 -31.63 -2.20
C VAL A 70 -13.68 -31.93 -1.46
N ARG A 71 -13.76 -32.57 -0.29
CA ARG A 71 -12.57 -33.03 0.44
C ARG A 71 -11.72 -34.00 -0.37
N GLU A 72 -12.33 -35.01 -0.99
CA GLU A 72 -11.61 -35.96 -1.84
C GLU A 72 -11.02 -35.25 -3.07
N PHE A 73 -11.74 -34.30 -3.65
CA PHE A 73 -11.21 -33.50 -4.75
C PHE A 73 -9.99 -32.67 -4.33
N VAL A 74 -10.02 -32.02 -3.15
CA VAL A 74 -8.86 -31.32 -2.57
C VAL A 74 -7.68 -32.28 -2.39
N ARG A 75 -7.92 -33.50 -1.87
CA ARG A 75 -6.90 -34.55 -1.72
C ARG A 75 -6.26 -34.90 -3.06
N GLN A 76 -7.06 -35.17 -4.08
CA GLN A 76 -6.57 -35.53 -5.42
C GLN A 76 -5.81 -34.38 -6.10
N VAL A 77 -6.23 -33.12 -5.90
CA VAL A 77 -5.49 -31.94 -6.39
C VAL A 77 -4.15 -31.82 -5.68
N ALA A 78 -4.08 -32.01 -4.36
CA ALA A 78 -2.83 -31.96 -3.60
C ALA A 78 -1.87 -33.11 -3.98
N TYR A 79 -2.40 -34.28 -4.33
CA TYR A 79 -1.62 -35.42 -4.84
C TYR A 79 -1.08 -35.22 -6.25
N SER A 80 -1.69 -34.32 -7.02
CA SER A 80 -1.34 -34.12 -8.42
C SER A 80 0.13 -33.71 -8.60
N GLN A 81 0.72 -34.13 -9.72
CA GLN A 81 2.08 -33.72 -10.09
C GLN A 81 2.19 -32.19 -10.22
N LEU A 82 1.09 -31.52 -10.57
CA LEU A 82 1.02 -30.07 -10.63
C LEU A 82 1.34 -29.44 -9.28
N TYR A 83 0.59 -29.82 -8.24
CA TYR A 83 0.81 -29.29 -6.89
C TYR A 83 2.21 -29.62 -6.38
N ARG A 84 2.67 -30.86 -6.59
CA ARG A 84 4.02 -31.31 -6.23
C ARG A 84 5.13 -30.47 -6.89
N SER A 85 5.00 -30.17 -8.19
CA SER A 85 6.00 -29.38 -8.92
C SER A 85 6.10 -27.93 -8.39
N LEU A 86 4.96 -27.35 -7.98
CA LEU A 86 4.89 -25.97 -7.50
C LEU A 86 5.42 -25.82 -6.08
N PHE A 87 5.02 -26.71 -5.16
CA PHE A 87 5.21 -26.48 -3.72
C PHE A 87 6.12 -27.48 -3.02
N PHE A 88 6.46 -28.60 -3.66
CA PHE A 88 7.34 -29.61 -3.07
C PHE A 88 8.71 -29.63 -3.74
N GLU A 89 8.76 -29.72 -5.07
CA GLU A 89 10.03 -29.82 -5.80
C GLU A 89 10.80 -28.49 -5.86
N THR A 90 10.06 -27.38 -5.87
CA THR A 90 10.63 -26.02 -6.01
C THR A 90 10.98 -25.39 -4.65
N CYS A 91 10.38 -25.86 -3.56
CA CYS A 91 10.47 -25.24 -2.25
C CYS A 91 11.28 -26.09 -1.26
N PRO A 92 12.00 -25.47 -0.31
CA PRO A 92 12.60 -26.19 0.80
C PRO A 92 11.52 -26.77 1.72
N ARG A 93 11.87 -27.81 2.47
CA ARG A 93 10.95 -28.59 3.33
C ARG A 93 9.99 -27.75 4.17
N TYR A 94 10.51 -26.83 4.99
CA TYR A 94 9.67 -26.00 5.86
C TYR A 94 8.81 -24.97 5.10
N ARG A 95 9.21 -24.57 3.88
CA ARG A 95 8.37 -23.74 3.00
C ARG A 95 7.19 -24.55 2.46
N SER A 96 7.42 -25.82 2.10
CA SER A 96 6.35 -26.71 1.66
C SER A 96 5.32 -26.93 2.77
N ILE A 97 5.79 -27.20 4.00
CA ILE A 97 4.93 -27.38 5.18
C ILE A 97 4.10 -26.12 5.48
N GLU A 98 4.69 -24.91 5.54
CA GLU A 98 3.90 -23.69 5.81
C GLU A 98 2.87 -23.39 4.71
N LEU A 99 3.17 -23.77 3.46
CA LEU A 99 2.21 -23.67 2.35
C LEU A 99 1.11 -24.71 2.45
N ASN A 100 1.41 -25.96 2.85
CA ASN A 100 0.39 -26.99 3.08
C ASN A 100 -0.61 -26.54 4.16
N PHE A 101 -0.14 -25.95 5.27
CA PHE A 101 -1.00 -25.34 6.29
C PHE A 101 -1.89 -24.23 5.71
N LYS A 102 -1.34 -23.38 4.84
CA LYS A 102 -2.09 -22.31 4.17
C LYS A 102 -3.15 -22.86 3.21
N HIS A 103 -2.79 -23.81 2.36
CA HIS A 103 -3.63 -24.33 1.28
C HIS A 103 -4.74 -25.23 1.80
N LEU A 104 -4.40 -26.16 2.69
CA LEU A 104 -5.32 -27.21 3.16
C LEU A 104 -6.09 -26.79 4.41
N LEU A 105 -5.44 -26.16 5.39
CA LEU A 105 -6.04 -25.79 6.67
C LEU A 105 -6.44 -24.31 6.77
N GLY A 106 -6.01 -23.47 5.82
CA GLY A 106 -6.37 -22.05 5.78
C GLY A 106 -5.75 -21.21 6.91
N ARG A 107 -4.70 -21.70 7.56
CA ARG A 107 -4.03 -21.02 8.69
C ARG A 107 -2.51 -21.10 8.58
N ALA A 108 -1.81 -20.34 9.40
CA ALA A 108 -0.39 -20.53 9.63
C ALA A 108 -0.14 -21.62 10.70
N PRO A 109 1.04 -22.26 10.71
CA PRO A 109 1.46 -23.09 11.83
C PRO A 109 1.58 -22.24 13.10
N ASN A 110 1.12 -22.77 14.22
CA ASN A 110 1.10 -22.05 15.49
C ASN A 110 2.46 -22.10 16.20
N ASP A 111 3.07 -23.29 16.17
CA ASP A 111 4.27 -23.62 16.94
C ASP A 111 5.27 -24.43 16.11
N TYR A 112 6.52 -24.45 16.57
CA TYR A 112 7.59 -25.22 15.92
C TYR A 112 7.34 -26.72 16.01
N SER A 113 6.66 -27.20 17.06
CA SER A 113 6.30 -28.61 17.21
C SER A 113 5.39 -29.12 16.09
N GLU A 114 4.46 -28.31 15.58
CA GLU A 114 3.59 -28.69 14.46
C GLU A 114 4.42 -28.90 13.19
N THR A 115 5.29 -27.95 12.85
CA THR A 115 6.13 -28.05 11.64
C THR A 115 7.15 -29.18 11.74
N PHE A 116 7.67 -29.43 12.95
CA PHE A 116 8.54 -30.58 13.21
C PHE A 116 7.79 -31.92 13.07
N HIS A 117 6.55 -32.01 13.56
CA HIS A 117 5.73 -33.22 13.44
C HIS A 117 5.45 -33.58 11.96
N HIS A 118 5.02 -32.63 11.15
CA HIS A 118 4.83 -32.89 9.71
C HIS A 118 6.13 -33.21 8.99
N SER A 119 7.25 -32.62 9.43
CA SER A 119 8.58 -33.00 8.94
C SER A 119 8.92 -34.46 9.23
N GLN A 120 8.52 -35.00 10.39
CA GLN A 120 8.75 -36.42 10.72
C GLN A 120 7.86 -37.32 9.87
N ILE A 121 6.58 -36.97 9.68
CA ILE A 121 5.67 -37.71 8.81
C ILE A 121 6.20 -37.78 7.38
N LEU A 122 6.74 -36.67 6.88
CA LEU A 122 7.35 -36.64 5.55
C LEU A 122 8.57 -37.56 5.45
N ASP A 123 9.40 -37.60 6.50
CA ASP A 123 10.58 -38.47 6.54
C ASP A 123 10.17 -39.97 6.62
N ASP A 124 9.07 -40.31 7.30
CA ASP A 124 8.60 -41.70 7.50
C ASP A 124 7.71 -42.23 6.37
N GLY A 125 6.75 -41.44 5.91
CA GLY A 125 5.68 -41.83 4.98
C GLY A 125 5.73 -41.13 3.62
N GLY A 126 6.67 -40.21 3.43
CA GLY A 126 6.81 -39.45 2.21
C GLY A 126 5.67 -38.45 1.97
N TRP A 127 5.57 -37.99 0.73
CA TRP A 127 4.70 -36.87 0.34
C TRP A 127 3.20 -37.14 0.55
N PHE A 128 2.72 -38.31 0.14
CA PHE A 128 1.31 -38.65 0.23
C PHE A 128 0.82 -38.71 1.68
N ALA A 129 1.62 -39.35 2.56
CA ALA A 129 1.32 -39.41 3.99
C ALA A 129 1.33 -38.02 4.65
N GLU A 130 2.20 -37.12 4.20
CA GLU A 130 2.20 -35.74 4.69
C GLU A 130 0.87 -35.04 4.35
N ILE A 131 0.39 -35.14 3.10
CA ILE A 131 -0.89 -34.54 2.69
C ILE A 131 -2.06 -35.12 3.48
N ASP A 132 -2.12 -36.45 3.60
CA ASP A 132 -3.21 -37.13 4.31
C ASP A 132 -3.28 -36.69 5.77
N SER A 133 -2.13 -36.45 6.40
CA SER A 133 -2.07 -35.96 7.78
C SER A 133 -2.82 -34.64 7.99
N TYR A 134 -2.92 -33.78 6.97
CA TYR A 134 -3.70 -32.53 7.05
C TYR A 134 -5.19 -32.78 6.81
N ILE A 135 -5.54 -33.57 5.79
CA ILE A 135 -6.93 -33.74 5.34
C ILE A 135 -7.71 -34.68 6.27
N ASP A 136 -7.05 -35.70 6.82
CA ASP A 136 -7.65 -36.67 7.75
C ASP A 136 -7.61 -36.18 9.20
N SER A 137 -7.16 -34.94 9.44
CA SER A 137 -7.16 -34.34 10.78
C SER A 137 -8.57 -33.97 11.23
N ASP A 138 -8.84 -34.11 12.54
CA ASP A 138 -10.08 -33.64 13.15
C ASP A 138 -10.29 -32.14 12.91
N GLU A 139 -9.20 -31.37 12.84
CA GLU A 139 -9.24 -29.95 12.53
C GLU A 139 -9.82 -29.67 11.14
N TYR A 140 -9.47 -30.45 10.12
CA TYR A 140 -10.06 -30.30 8.79
C TYR A 140 -11.56 -30.64 8.82
N GLN A 141 -11.91 -31.74 9.48
CA GLN A 141 -13.28 -32.24 9.56
C GLN A 141 -14.21 -31.25 10.29
N ASP A 142 -13.77 -30.68 11.41
CA ASP A 142 -14.57 -29.75 12.22
C ASP A 142 -14.81 -28.41 11.54
N ASN A 143 -13.86 -27.94 10.71
CA ASN A 143 -13.94 -26.63 10.06
C ASN A 143 -14.56 -26.66 8.65
N PHE A 144 -14.25 -27.68 7.85
CA PHE A 144 -14.68 -27.75 6.44
C PHE A 144 -15.60 -28.95 6.16
N GLY A 145 -15.49 -30.03 6.93
CA GLY A 145 -16.22 -31.27 6.65
C GLY A 145 -15.90 -31.83 5.26
N GLU A 146 -16.92 -32.36 4.58
CA GLU A 146 -16.75 -33.05 3.28
C GLU A 146 -16.97 -32.15 2.06
N ASN A 147 -17.80 -31.11 2.21
CA ASN A 147 -18.42 -30.41 1.10
C ASN A 147 -18.02 -28.92 1.01
N ILE A 148 -17.30 -28.40 2.00
CA ILE A 148 -16.90 -26.99 2.02
C ILE A 148 -15.50 -26.86 1.44
N VAL A 149 -15.32 -25.92 0.51
CA VAL A 149 -13.99 -25.59 -0.01
C VAL A 149 -13.15 -24.97 1.11
N PRO A 150 -11.89 -25.42 1.32
CA PRO A 150 -11.03 -24.81 2.30
C PRO A 150 -10.91 -23.30 2.07
N TYR A 151 -10.94 -22.52 3.15
CA TYR A 151 -10.85 -21.08 3.08
C TYR A 151 -9.89 -20.57 4.15
N CYS A 152 -9.32 -19.39 3.91
CA CYS A 152 -8.45 -18.74 4.88
C CYS A 152 -9.25 -18.44 6.16
N ARG A 153 -8.81 -18.94 7.31
CA ARG A 153 -9.42 -18.69 8.63
C ARG A 153 -8.45 -18.17 9.67
N GLY A 154 -7.14 -18.19 9.38
CA GLY A 154 -6.10 -17.70 10.28
C GLY A 154 -6.16 -16.21 10.62
N TYR A 155 -7.06 -15.44 9.99
CA TYR A 155 -7.33 -14.04 10.36
C TYR A 155 -8.37 -13.91 11.49
N GLN A 156 -9.11 -14.97 11.83
CA GLN A 156 -10.09 -14.93 12.91
C GLN A 156 -9.42 -15.35 14.23
N THR A 157 -9.77 -14.66 15.31
CA THR A 157 -9.32 -15.05 16.65
C THR A 157 -10.10 -16.27 17.10
N GLN A 158 -9.42 -17.39 17.30
CA GLN A 158 -10.01 -18.64 17.78
C GLN A 158 -9.61 -18.87 19.24
N THR A 159 -10.53 -19.41 20.04
CA THR A 159 -10.25 -19.75 21.44
C THR A 159 -9.25 -20.91 21.51
N GLY A 160 -8.18 -20.74 22.30
CA GLY A 160 -7.15 -21.78 22.47
C GLY A 160 -6.03 -21.76 21.42
N GLN A 161 -6.07 -20.86 20.45
CA GLN A 161 -5.01 -20.69 19.44
C GLN A 161 -4.03 -19.58 19.85
N THR A 162 -2.78 -19.68 19.38
CA THR A 162 -1.76 -18.68 19.66
C THR A 162 -1.95 -17.43 18.79
N LEU A 163 -1.65 -16.25 19.35
CA LEU A 163 -1.69 -14.99 18.58
C LEU A 163 -0.61 -14.96 17.48
N LEU A 164 0.44 -15.78 17.63
CA LEU A 164 1.51 -15.90 16.64
C LEU A 164 0.96 -16.42 15.31
N GLY A 165 0.07 -17.43 15.33
CA GLY A 165 -0.58 -17.96 14.13
C GLY A 165 -1.33 -16.88 13.35
N PHE A 166 -2.07 -16.02 14.06
CA PHE A 166 -2.76 -14.86 13.46
C PHE A 166 -1.78 -13.88 12.80
N THR A 167 -0.69 -13.53 13.50
CA THR A 167 0.29 -12.59 12.94
C THR A 167 1.02 -13.16 11.74
N ASN A 168 1.40 -14.44 11.82
CA ASN A 168 2.08 -15.18 10.75
C ASN A 168 1.21 -15.36 9.51
N MET A 169 -0.11 -15.45 9.67
CA MET A 169 -1.04 -15.54 8.54
C MET A 169 -0.91 -14.33 7.61
N PHE A 170 -0.69 -13.12 8.16
CA PHE A 170 -0.48 -11.92 7.34
C PHE A 170 0.85 -11.92 6.59
N THR A 171 1.85 -12.65 7.08
CA THR A 171 3.10 -12.86 6.36
C THR A 171 2.92 -13.85 5.21
N LEU A 172 2.14 -14.92 5.39
CA LEU A 172 1.87 -15.91 4.35
C LEU A 172 0.89 -15.42 3.28
N LEU A 173 -0.08 -14.59 3.66
CA LEU A 173 -1.12 -14.08 2.79
C LEU A 173 -1.26 -12.55 2.97
N PRO A 174 -0.34 -11.77 2.37
CA PRO A 174 -0.36 -10.31 2.52
C PRO A 174 -1.54 -9.65 1.77
N SER A 175 -2.05 -10.26 0.69
CA SER A 175 -3.20 -9.73 -0.06
C SER A 175 -3.92 -10.82 -0.86
N VAL A 176 -5.19 -10.58 -1.24
CA VAL A 176 -6.00 -11.50 -2.07
C VAL A 176 -5.48 -11.68 -3.50
N SER A 177 -4.67 -10.75 -3.99
CA SER A 177 -4.16 -10.75 -5.37
C SER A 177 -2.75 -11.34 -5.48
N THR A 178 -2.13 -11.67 -4.35
CA THR A 178 -0.80 -12.29 -4.34
C THR A 178 -0.91 -13.76 -4.70
N SER A 179 0.14 -14.29 -5.33
CA SER A 179 0.33 -15.73 -5.50
C SER A 179 1.52 -16.20 -4.67
N ASP A 180 1.53 -17.47 -4.28
CA ASP A 180 2.61 -18.01 -3.45
C ASP A 180 3.98 -17.99 -4.13
N LYS A 181 4.00 -18.03 -5.46
CA LYS A 181 5.20 -17.84 -6.28
C LYS A 181 5.67 -16.38 -6.32
N ALA A 182 4.75 -15.42 -6.28
CA ALA A 182 5.11 -13.99 -6.30
C ALA A 182 5.56 -13.46 -4.93
N SER A 183 5.13 -14.11 -3.84
CA SER A 183 5.35 -13.63 -2.48
C SER A 183 6.79 -13.80 -1.96
N SER A 184 7.54 -14.80 -2.46
CA SER A 184 8.91 -15.08 -2.04
C SER A 184 9.83 -15.17 -3.26
N SER A 185 10.83 -14.28 -3.37
CA SER A 185 11.75 -14.27 -4.53
C SER A 185 12.52 -15.58 -4.69
N ASP A 186 12.92 -16.19 -3.56
CA ASP A 186 13.86 -17.31 -3.53
C ASP A 186 13.20 -18.61 -3.02
N ASN A 187 11.87 -18.65 -2.93
CA ASN A 187 11.10 -19.76 -2.33
C ASN A 187 11.54 -20.14 -0.90
N ASN A 188 12.19 -19.23 -0.17
CA ASN A 188 12.58 -19.49 1.21
C ASN A 188 11.37 -19.52 2.15
N SER A 189 11.48 -20.28 3.25
CA SER A 189 10.45 -20.33 4.29
C SER A 189 10.28 -18.96 4.95
N LEU A 190 9.05 -18.46 4.98
CA LEU A 190 8.72 -17.14 5.53
C LEU A 190 8.61 -17.17 7.06
N LEU A 191 8.04 -18.24 7.62
CA LEU A 191 7.66 -18.29 9.02
C LEU A 191 8.68 -18.98 9.93
N ASN A 192 9.67 -19.66 9.37
CA ASN A 192 10.57 -20.54 10.13
C ASN A 192 11.25 -19.80 11.31
N LYS A 193 11.75 -18.58 11.08
CA LYS A 193 12.33 -17.76 12.16
C LYS A 193 11.29 -17.36 13.21
N ALA A 194 10.11 -16.95 12.78
CA ALA A 194 9.05 -16.48 13.67
C ALA A 194 8.55 -17.61 14.58
N ILE A 195 8.40 -18.80 14.00
CA ILE A 195 7.93 -20.01 14.69
C ILE A 195 9.02 -20.55 15.63
N ILE A 196 10.29 -20.63 15.20
CA ILE A 196 11.39 -21.11 16.05
C ILE A 196 11.57 -20.22 17.28
N TYR A 197 11.56 -18.90 17.10
CA TYR A 197 11.79 -17.95 18.20
C TYR A 197 10.51 -17.56 18.93
N ASN A 198 9.36 -18.13 18.54
CA ASN A 198 8.04 -17.79 19.06
C ASN A 198 7.81 -16.27 19.13
N ASN A 199 8.16 -15.56 18.06
CA ASN A 199 7.95 -14.12 17.96
C ASN A 199 7.59 -13.70 16.53
N PRO A 200 6.70 -12.70 16.36
CA PRO A 200 6.23 -12.32 15.03
C PRO A 200 7.34 -11.69 14.16
N GLY A 201 8.38 -11.13 14.79
CA GLY A 201 9.50 -10.49 14.09
C GLY A 201 10.59 -11.46 13.62
N GLY A 202 10.54 -12.74 13.99
CA GLY A 202 11.62 -13.70 13.71
C GLY A 202 12.99 -13.30 14.28
N ASN A 203 13.01 -12.48 15.33
CA ASN A 203 14.24 -11.99 15.95
C ASN A 203 14.81 -13.06 16.89
N ALA A 204 16.09 -13.37 16.78
CA ALA A 204 16.71 -14.27 17.75
C ALA A 204 16.64 -13.65 19.15
N PRO A 205 16.37 -14.44 20.21
CA PRO A 205 16.40 -13.95 21.57
C PRO A 205 17.80 -13.41 21.90
N VAL A 206 17.85 -12.28 22.60
CA VAL A 206 19.11 -11.65 23.00
C VAL A 206 19.82 -12.55 24.01
N GLN A 207 21.02 -13.02 23.67
CA GLN A 207 21.80 -13.92 24.55
C GLN A 207 22.67 -13.14 25.56
N ASP A 208 23.05 -11.90 25.22
CA ASP A 208 23.91 -11.08 26.08
C ASP A 208 23.14 -10.47 27.25
N VAL A 209 23.57 -10.79 28.48
CA VAL A 209 22.97 -10.26 29.72
C VAL A 209 22.92 -8.73 29.74
N LYS A 210 23.98 -8.07 29.27
CA LYS A 210 24.03 -6.60 29.21
C LYS A 210 22.97 -6.02 28.26
N ALA A 211 22.74 -6.67 27.13
CA ALA A 211 21.74 -6.26 26.16
C ALA A 211 20.32 -6.56 26.64
N LEU A 212 20.12 -7.70 27.34
CA LEU A 212 18.86 -8.00 28.03
C LEU A 212 18.51 -6.94 29.09
N ILE A 213 19.49 -6.56 29.91
CA ILE A 213 19.31 -5.50 30.91
C ILE A 213 19.00 -4.16 30.22
N ALA A 214 19.72 -3.81 29.14
CA ALA A 214 19.44 -2.58 28.39
C ALA A 214 18.04 -2.56 27.76
N GLN A 215 17.56 -3.70 27.24
CA GLN A 215 16.22 -3.84 26.67
C GLN A 215 15.14 -3.77 27.76
N ALA A 216 15.35 -4.44 28.89
CA ALA A 216 14.44 -4.42 30.04
C ALA A 216 14.33 -3.01 30.67
N LEU A 217 15.44 -2.26 30.70
CA LEU A 217 15.49 -0.89 31.23
C LEU A 217 14.92 0.16 30.25
N ASN A 218 14.92 -0.11 28.94
CA ASN A 218 14.39 0.78 27.91
C ASN A 218 13.25 0.13 27.09
N PRO A 219 12.10 -0.21 27.69
CA PRO A 219 11.00 -0.86 26.98
C PRO A 219 10.38 0.03 25.88
N ALA A 220 10.52 1.35 26.01
CA ALA A 220 9.99 2.31 25.05
C ALA A 220 10.64 2.19 23.67
N ALA A 221 11.93 1.82 23.55
CA ALA A 221 12.63 1.79 22.26
C ALA A 221 12.03 0.75 21.28
N THR A 222 11.48 -0.35 21.78
CA THR A 222 10.83 -1.39 20.97
C THR A 222 9.40 -1.04 20.60
N ALA A 223 8.62 -0.42 21.51
CA ALA A 223 7.28 0.08 21.17
C ALA A 223 7.34 1.25 20.17
N LEU A 224 8.41 2.06 20.25
CA LEU A 224 8.65 3.18 19.35
C LEU A 224 8.93 2.77 17.90
N SER A 225 9.30 1.52 17.58
CA SER A 225 9.48 1.12 16.17
C SER A 225 8.14 0.96 15.43
N LEU A 226 7.11 0.46 16.11
CA LEU A 226 5.73 0.45 15.61
C LEU A 226 5.12 1.86 15.62
N PHE A 227 5.39 2.66 16.65
CA PHE A 227 4.93 4.05 16.72
C PHE A 227 5.58 4.98 15.67
N LYS A 228 6.85 4.71 15.31
CA LYS A 228 7.54 5.41 14.22
C LYS A 228 6.84 5.27 12.88
N TYR A 229 6.14 4.16 12.64
CA TYR A 229 5.38 3.96 11.41
C TYR A 229 4.18 4.91 11.33
N TYR A 230 3.46 5.11 12.43
CA TYR A 230 2.29 6.01 12.47
C TYR A 230 2.67 7.50 12.43
N GLN A 231 3.83 7.89 12.98
CA GLN A 231 4.26 9.30 12.98
C GLN A 231 4.74 9.79 11.60
N ASN A 232 5.09 8.88 10.69
CA ASN A 232 5.46 9.23 9.32
C ASN A 232 4.27 9.76 8.50
N ASP A 233 3.04 9.44 8.90
CA ASP A 233 1.85 9.79 8.13
C ASP A 233 1.53 11.28 8.15
N GLU A 234 1.63 11.91 9.32
CA GLU A 234 1.50 13.36 9.47
C GLU A 234 2.60 14.09 8.70
N LEU A 235 3.81 13.54 8.70
CA LEU A 235 4.94 14.06 7.94
C LEU A 235 4.72 13.98 6.43
N ILE A 236 4.20 12.86 5.94
CA ILE A 236 3.91 12.66 4.51
C ILE A 236 2.80 13.62 4.08
N ALA A 237 1.73 13.76 4.86
CA ALA A 237 0.65 14.70 4.57
C ALA A 237 1.13 16.15 4.54
N LEU A 238 1.96 16.56 5.52
CA LEU A 238 2.55 17.90 5.55
C LEU A 238 3.48 18.15 4.35
N LYS A 239 4.27 17.15 3.93
CA LYS A 239 5.11 17.24 2.73
C LYS A 239 4.30 17.36 1.45
N GLU A 240 3.23 16.57 1.32
CA GLU A 240 2.28 16.65 0.20
C GLU A 240 1.67 18.05 0.11
N GLU A 241 1.19 18.61 1.23
CA GLU A 241 0.64 19.97 1.30
C GLU A 241 1.69 21.05 0.95
N CYS A 242 2.91 20.95 1.49
CA CYS A 242 3.98 21.90 1.16
C CYS A 242 4.35 21.85 -0.32
N SER A 243 4.40 20.65 -0.93
CA SER A 243 4.66 20.49 -2.36
C SER A 243 3.56 21.12 -3.21
N GLN A 244 2.29 20.98 -2.82
CA GLN A 244 1.17 21.62 -3.49
C GLN A 244 1.25 23.15 -3.39
N GLN A 245 1.61 23.69 -2.21
CA GLN A 245 1.80 25.13 -2.02
C GLN A 245 2.94 25.67 -2.90
N GLU A 246 4.04 24.95 -3.04
CA GLU A 246 5.16 25.37 -3.90
C GLU A 246 4.74 25.41 -5.37
N GLN A 247 3.97 24.42 -5.85
CA GLN A 247 3.40 24.45 -7.19
C GLN A 247 2.43 25.63 -7.39
N GLU A 248 1.65 25.98 -6.37
CA GLU A 248 0.78 27.15 -6.41
C GLU A 248 1.59 28.46 -6.48
N ILE A 249 2.66 28.59 -5.68
CA ILE A 249 3.57 29.72 -5.71
C ILE A 249 4.18 29.90 -7.10
N GLU A 250 4.69 28.83 -7.72
CA GLU A 250 5.22 28.88 -9.08
C GLU A 250 4.16 29.35 -10.08
N ARG A 251 2.93 28.84 -9.95
CA ARG A 251 1.81 29.23 -10.81
C ARG A 251 1.47 30.71 -10.63
N LEU A 252 1.43 31.22 -9.41
CA LEU A 252 1.16 32.63 -9.11
C LEU A 252 2.29 33.53 -9.62
N GLN A 253 3.55 33.12 -9.47
CA GLN A 253 4.69 33.86 -10.02
C GLN A 253 4.63 33.95 -11.54
N LYS A 254 4.27 32.86 -12.23
CA LYS A 254 4.02 32.86 -13.69
C LYS A 254 2.89 33.81 -14.07
N GLN A 255 1.76 33.76 -13.36
CA GLN A 255 0.65 34.70 -13.59
C GLN A 255 1.04 36.16 -13.37
N LEU A 256 1.87 36.44 -12.35
CA LEU A 256 2.37 37.78 -12.09
C LEU A 256 3.28 38.25 -13.22
N ALA A 257 4.17 37.39 -13.73
CA ALA A 257 5.04 37.68 -14.86
C ALA A 257 4.26 38.01 -16.14
N ASP A 258 3.20 37.27 -16.45
CA ASP A 258 2.33 37.51 -17.61
C ASP A 258 1.60 38.87 -17.53
N LEU A 259 1.31 39.35 -16.33
CA LEU A 259 0.60 40.62 -16.10
C LEU A 259 1.53 41.85 -16.09
N GLN A 260 2.85 41.66 -15.88
CA GLN A 260 3.84 42.74 -15.87
C GLN A 260 3.81 43.67 -17.10
N PRO A 261 3.75 43.18 -18.37
CA PRO A 261 3.80 44.07 -19.53
C PRO A 261 2.61 45.04 -19.61
N GLY A 262 1.40 44.58 -19.27
CA GLY A 262 0.21 45.44 -19.22
C GLY A 262 0.19 46.36 -18.00
N GLY A 263 0.66 45.86 -16.85
CA GLY A 263 0.76 46.62 -15.60
C GLY A 263 1.75 47.78 -15.70
N PHE A 264 2.90 47.59 -16.35
CA PHE A 264 3.90 48.63 -16.57
C PHE A 264 3.33 49.85 -17.33
N LEU A 265 2.57 49.60 -18.39
CA LEU A 265 1.89 50.65 -19.16
C LEU A 265 0.82 51.40 -18.34
N GLY A 266 0.14 50.70 -17.43
CA GLY A 266 -0.81 51.31 -16.49
C GLY A 266 -0.11 52.14 -15.40
N GLY A 267 1.02 51.66 -14.87
CA GLY A 267 1.84 52.38 -13.90
C GLY A 267 2.40 53.69 -14.46
N LEU A 268 2.92 53.67 -15.70
CA LEU A 268 3.35 54.87 -16.42
C LEU A 268 2.22 55.89 -16.65
N ALA A 269 0.97 55.42 -16.74
CA ALA A 269 -0.19 56.30 -16.89
C ALA A 269 -0.57 57.01 -15.58
N LEU A 270 -0.29 56.40 -14.43
CA LEU A 270 -0.53 56.96 -13.10
C LEU A 270 0.62 57.87 -12.63
N SER A 271 1.84 57.67 -13.14
CA SER A 271 2.93 58.63 -12.91
C SER A 271 2.65 59.94 -13.67
N LYS A 272 2.20 60.97 -12.96
CA LYS A 272 2.16 62.35 -13.49
C LYS A 272 3.59 62.81 -13.76
N PHE A 273 3.86 63.31 -14.97
CA PHE A 273 5.11 63.99 -15.30
C PHE A 273 5.43 65.06 -14.25
N PRO A 274 6.68 65.20 -13.79
CA PRO A 274 7.00 66.13 -12.72
C PRO A 274 6.82 67.57 -13.22
N SER A 275 5.97 68.35 -12.52
CA SER A 275 6.10 69.81 -12.54
C SER A 275 7.33 70.17 -11.71
N SER A 276 8.23 70.96 -12.27
CA SER A 276 9.42 71.47 -11.61
C SER A 276 9.07 72.20 -10.31
N ASN A 277 9.44 71.60 -9.17
CA ASN A 277 9.81 72.39 -8.00
C ASN A 277 10.86 71.63 -7.20
N ALA A 278 12.03 72.24 -7.10
CA ALA A 278 13.15 71.75 -6.31
C ALA A 278 12.88 72.02 -4.82
N ASN A 279 13.44 71.16 -3.95
CA ASN A 279 13.40 71.21 -2.49
C ASN A 279 12.22 70.51 -1.83
N GLN A 280 12.19 69.20 -2.00
CA GLN A 280 11.89 68.19 -0.98
C GLN A 280 12.38 66.88 -1.58
N VAL A 281 13.29 66.17 -0.94
CA VAL A 281 13.72 64.83 -1.38
C VAL A 281 12.57 63.88 -1.07
N PRO A 282 11.79 63.42 -2.06
CA PRO A 282 10.83 62.38 -1.81
C PRO A 282 11.58 61.06 -2.04
N GLU A 283 11.47 60.10 -1.11
CA GLU A 283 11.82 58.71 -1.41
C GLU A 283 10.86 58.21 -2.50
N ARG A 284 11.17 58.53 -3.76
CA ARG A 284 10.44 58.05 -4.92
C ARG A 284 11.01 56.69 -5.26
N THR A 285 10.26 55.66 -4.90
CA THR A 285 10.22 54.41 -5.64
C THR A 285 9.92 54.73 -7.10
N PHE A 286 10.98 54.95 -7.88
CA PHE A 286 10.93 54.59 -9.29
C PHE A 286 10.38 53.16 -9.32
N VAL A 287 9.28 52.93 -10.04
CA VAL A 287 8.97 51.57 -10.50
C VAL A 287 9.98 51.31 -11.61
N THR A 288 11.26 51.18 -11.25
CA THR A 288 12.22 50.38 -11.98
C THR A 288 11.54 49.05 -12.24
N ALA A 289 11.73 48.51 -13.45
CA ALA A 289 11.28 47.19 -13.85
C ALA A 289 11.21 46.31 -12.60
N ILE A 290 10.00 45.86 -12.24
CA ILE A 290 9.79 45.00 -11.08
C ILE A 290 10.79 43.86 -11.29
N SER A 291 11.89 43.91 -10.55
CA SER A 291 12.88 42.87 -10.54
C SER A 291 12.15 41.73 -9.89
N VAL A 292 11.56 40.87 -10.74
CA VAL A 292 11.27 39.51 -10.35
C VAL A 292 12.64 39.00 -9.91
N PRO A 293 12.87 38.69 -8.62
CA PRO A 293 14.10 38.03 -8.25
C PRO A 293 14.15 36.75 -9.09
N SER A 294 15.04 36.74 -10.09
CA SER A 294 15.31 35.57 -10.89
C SER A 294 15.92 34.57 -9.93
N SER A 295 15.21 33.46 -9.74
CA SER A 295 15.65 32.29 -9.00
C SER A 295 15.82 32.55 -7.50
N LEU A 296 14.75 32.33 -6.73
CA LEU A 296 14.90 32.01 -5.31
C LEU A 296 15.89 30.84 -5.20
N GLU A 297 16.96 31.05 -4.43
CA GLU A 297 17.83 29.97 -3.96
C GLU A 297 16.94 28.85 -3.45
N ARG A 298 17.11 27.66 -4.03
CA ARG A 298 16.44 26.44 -3.57
C ARG A 298 16.97 26.18 -2.16
N THR A 299 16.26 26.69 -1.15
CA THR A 299 16.51 26.35 0.25
C THR A 299 16.52 24.84 0.33
N GLU A 300 17.64 24.29 0.80
CA GLU A 300 17.82 22.85 1.00
C GLU A 300 16.62 22.26 1.76
N GLU A 301 16.22 21.04 1.38
CA GLU A 301 15.15 20.31 2.07
C GLU A 301 15.39 20.33 3.58
N PRO A 302 14.40 20.74 4.40
CA PRO A 302 14.59 20.84 5.84
C PRO A 302 14.91 19.48 6.46
N SER A 303 15.60 19.49 7.61
CA SER A 303 15.81 18.29 8.42
C SER A 303 14.48 17.56 8.63
N GLY A 304 14.50 16.23 8.64
CA GLY A 304 13.32 15.35 8.62
C GLY A 304 12.35 15.42 9.82
N ASP A 305 12.37 16.51 10.58
CA ASP A 305 11.58 16.76 11.77
C ASP A 305 10.21 17.38 11.42
N THR A 306 9.14 17.08 12.17
CA THR A 306 7.77 17.58 11.91
C THR A 306 7.65 19.10 12.00
N LEU A 307 8.33 19.71 12.97
CA LEU A 307 8.25 21.15 13.25
C LEU A 307 8.89 22.00 12.14
N SER A 308 9.88 21.47 11.41
CA SER A 308 10.52 22.17 10.30
C SER A 308 9.57 22.29 9.10
N TRP A 309 8.84 21.21 8.79
CA TRP A 309 7.82 21.16 7.75
C TRP A 309 6.60 22.05 8.07
N GLN A 310 6.17 22.12 9.32
CA GLN A 310 5.10 23.05 9.74
C GLN A 310 5.50 24.50 9.52
N ARG A 311 6.72 24.89 9.93
CA ARG A 311 7.22 26.25 9.69
C ARG A 311 7.29 26.57 8.18
N ARG A 312 7.66 25.60 7.35
CA ARG A 312 7.67 25.75 5.89
C ARG A 312 6.27 25.98 5.32
N ARG A 313 5.26 25.23 5.80
CA ARG A 313 3.86 25.43 5.42
C ARG A 313 3.37 26.85 5.70
N ASP A 314 3.69 27.38 6.89
CA ASP A 314 3.28 28.71 7.31
C ASP A 314 3.96 29.80 6.45
N LEU A 315 5.27 29.65 6.19
CA LEU A 315 6.01 30.56 5.30
C LEU A 315 5.44 30.54 3.87
N ASN A 316 5.17 29.36 3.32
CA ASN A 316 4.55 29.23 2.00
C ASN A 316 3.17 29.90 1.96
N ALA A 317 2.35 29.76 3.01
CA ALA A 317 1.05 30.42 3.09
C ALA A 317 1.17 31.95 3.11
N GLU A 318 2.13 32.50 3.85
CA GLU A 318 2.43 33.93 3.83
C GLU A 318 2.87 34.41 2.44
N GLU A 319 3.74 33.67 1.76
CA GLU A 319 4.19 34.00 0.41
C GLU A 319 3.05 34.00 -0.62
N ILE A 320 2.16 33.00 -0.56
CA ILE A 320 0.96 32.94 -1.41
C ILE A 320 0.10 34.18 -1.20
N SER A 321 -0.14 34.59 0.06
CA SER A 321 -0.94 35.79 0.35
C SER A 321 -0.33 37.07 -0.24
N LYS A 322 0.99 37.25 -0.09
CA LYS A 322 1.76 38.38 -0.65
C LYS A 322 1.72 38.37 -2.19
N LEU A 323 1.83 37.20 -2.83
CA LEU A 323 1.75 37.08 -4.29
C LEU A 323 0.34 37.38 -4.81
N GLN A 324 -0.70 36.91 -4.14
CA GLN A 324 -2.09 37.21 -4.51
C GLN A 324 -2.39 38.71 -4.42
N GLU A 325 -1.89 39.41 -3.41
CA GLU A 325 -2.01 40.86 -3.30
C GLU A 325 -1.32 41.57 -4.48
N LYS A 326 -0.06 41.21 -4.77
CA LYS A 326 0.68 41.75 -5.93
C LYS A 326 -0.03 41.50 -7.25
N ILE A 327 -0.65 40.32 -7.44
CA ILE A 327 -1.43 40.00 -8.65
C ILE A 327 -2.68 40.88 -8.74
N LYS A 328 -3.40 41.12 -7.63
CA LYS A 328 -4.58 42.00 -7.62
C LYS A 328 -4.19 43.42 -8.06
N ASP A 329 -3.09 43.94 -7.55
CA ASP A 329 -2.61 45.27 -7.93
C ASP A 329 -2.10 45.32 -9.37
N ALA A 330 -1.37 44.30 -9.82
CA ALA A 330 -0.94 44.18 -11.22
C ALA A 330 -2.14 44.13 -12.18
N ARG A 331 -3.21 43.40 -11.83
CA ARG A 331 -4.46 43.36 -12.62
C ARG A 331 -5.13 44.72 -12.69
N ARG A 332 -5.23 45.45 -11.57
CA ARG A 332 -5.79 46.81 -11.53
C ARG A 332 -5.04 47.74 -12.48
N LEU A 333 -3.71 47.71 -12.44
CA LEU A 333 -2.85 48.50 -13.32
C LEU A 333 -2.98 48.08 -14.80
N ALA A 334 -3.02 46.78 -15.08
CA ALA A 334 -3.17 46.26 -16.44
C ALA A 334 -4.48 46.67 -17.10
N VAL A 335 -5.60 46.75 -16.34
CA VAL A 335 -6.89 47.25 -16.86
C VAL A 335 -6.76 48.72 -17.31
N ILE A 336 -6.08 49.56 -16.52
CA ILE A 336 -5.82 50.96 -16.88
C ILE A 336 -4.95 51.05 -18.14
N GLY A 337 -3.87 50.26 -18.20
CA GLY A 337 -2.98 50.18 -19.35
C GLY A 337 -3.71 49.75 -20.63
N ASN A 338 -4.53 48.71 -20.55
CA ASN A 338 -5.32 48.19 -21.68
C ASN A 338 -6.41 49.17 -22.14
N ALA A 339 -7.11 49.83 -21.22
CA ALA A 339 -8.10 50.86 -21.59
C ALA A 339 -7.45 52.02 -22.36
N ARG A 340 -6.25 52.42 -21.94
CA ARG A 340 -5.45 53.44 -22.64
C ARG A 340 -4.97 52.93 -24.00
N LEU A 341 -4.42 51.72 -24.09
CA LEU A 341 -4.04 51.10 -25.36
C LEU A 341 -5.21 51.04 -26.34
N ASN A 342 -6.41 50.68 -25.88
CA ASN A 342 -7.60 50.64 -26.73
C ASN A 342 -8.02 52.03 -27.23
N LYS A 343 -7.92 53.07 -26.39
CA LYS A 343 -8.12 54.47 -26.83
C LYS A 343 -7.10 54.90 -27.89
N TRP A 344 -5.87 54.40 -27.82
CA TRP A 344 -4.85 54.64 -28.85
C TRP A 344 -5.15 53.86 -30.13
N ARG A 345 -5.49 52.56 -30.03
CA ARG A 345 -5.89 51.72 -31.18
C ARG A 345 -7.06 52.32 -31.95
N ASN A 346 -8.12 52.78 -31.27
CA ASN A 346 -9.30 53.38 -31.91
C ASN A 346 -9.00 54.71 -32.63
N ARG A 347 -8.01 55.48 -32.16
CA ARG A 347 -7.57 56.72 -32.82
C ARG A 347 -6.75 56.46 -34.09
N TYR A 348 -5.99 55.37 -34.12
CA TYR A 348 -5.24 54.98 -35.31
C TYR A 348 -6.09 54.23 -36.34
N SER A 349 -7.13 53.50 -35.92
CA SER A 349 -8.06 52.83 -36.84
C SER A 349 -9.01 53.80 -37.57
N SER A 350 -9.15 55.04 -37.11
CA SER A 350 -9.95 56.08 -37.79
C SER A 350 -9.15 56.95 -38.77
N ILE A 351 -7.85 56.67 -38.95
CA ILE A 351 -6.92 57.44 -39.82
C ILE A 351 -6.55 56.62 -41.07
N ARG A 352 -7.19 55.47 -41.27
CA ARG A 352 -7.14 54.65 -42.49
C ARG A 352 -8.54 54.61 -43.08
#